data_AF-A0A1Z7YL04-F1
#
_entry.id   AF-A0A1Z7YL04-F1
#
_cell.length_a   1.000
_cell.length_b   1.000
_cell.length_c   1.000
_cell.angle_alpha   90.00
_cell.angle_beta   90.00
_cell.angle_gamma   90.00
#
_symmetry.space_group_name_H-M   'P 1'
#
loop_
_entity.id
_entity.type
_entity.pdbx_description
1 polymer ?
#
loop_
_entity_poly.entity_id
_entity_poly.type
_entity_poly.pdbx_seq_one_letter_code
_entity_poly.pdbx_strand_id
1 'polypeptide(L)'
;MVEIIEDHCTNNAKLVETCNYYKSMGCLIAIDDFGSGHSNFERIWNLRPDIVKLDRSILLRAINSNYTQKMLTGIVQILHQSGCLVVIEGIETEEQALIATDSNADFVQGFYFSRPQPASFIDTEIKPLFAHLMTQSIAIEKYHLHQDLHWSAIYRKTFLQAAMIIKTGQSIKSVIKPLMNLKKVIRCFLVDNQGQQLGESYIVDQRKLNPDGQFYQLQLGKNANWYRKHYIRNAIRQPNQMYISPPYQSITGDGLCITTSMCFDTGEGQKILCMDILAEH
;
A
#
# COMPACT_ATOMS: atom_id res chain seq x y z
N MET A 1 25.27 -14.18 13.39
CA MET A 1 24.85 -12.94 12.72
C MET A 1 25.85 -11.87 13.07
N VAL A 2 26.20 -11.00 12.12
CA VAL A 2 27.06 -9.85 12.32
C VAL A 2 26.22 -8.60 12.09
N GLU A 3 26.11 -7.75 13.11
CA GLU A 3 25.41 -6.47 13.01
C GLU A 3 26.39 -5.36 12.62
N ILE A 4 26.01 -4.57 11.63
CA ILE A 4 26.81 -3.48 11.10
C ILE A 4 26.16 -2.16 11.53
N ILE A 5 26.80 -1.49 12.49
CA ILE A 5 26.46 -0.13 12.92
C ILE A 5 27.30 0.81 12.08
N GLU A 6 26.67 1.66 11.28
CA GLU A 6 27.38 2.31 10.18
C GLU A 6 27.27 3.83 10.20
N ASP A 7 27.62 4.42 11.34
CA ASP A 7 27.82 5.87 11.47
C ASP A 7 29.16 6.32 10.84
N HIS A 8 30.17 5.43 10.72
CA HIS A 8 31.57 5.87 10.48
C HIS A 8 32.42 5.09 9.44
N CYS A 9 31.84 4.32 8.51
CA CYS A 9 32.67 3.66 7.47
C CYS A 9 32.94 4.60 6.28
N THR A 10 34.19 5.06 6.13
CA THR A 10 34.61 5.92 5.01
C THR A 10 35.01 5.16 3.74
N ASN A 11 35.16 3.83 3.82
CA ASN A 11 35.56 2.97 2.70
C ASN A 11 34.54 1.86 2.43
N ASN A 12 33.54 2.19 1.61
CA ASN A 12 32.46 1.27 1.23
C ASN A 12 32.96 -0.01 0.54
N ALA A 13 34.03 0.06 -0.27
CA ALA A 13 34.55 -1.12 -0.95
C ALA A 13 35.08 -2.16 0.04
N LYS A 14 35.82 -1.70 1.05
CA LYS A 14 36.34 -2.58 2.11
C LYS A 14 35.21 -3.13 3.00
N LEU A 15 34.16 -2.35 3.24
CA LEU A 15 32.98 -2.82 3.96
C LEU A 15 32.27 -3.96 3.21
N VAL A 16 32.03 -3.79 1.91
CA VAL A 16 31.45 -4.83 1.05
C VAL A 16 32.30 -6.10 1.08
N GLU A 17 33.62 -5.97 0.93
CA GLU A 17 34.54 -7.11 1.01
C GLU A 17 34.45 -7.83 2.36
N THR A 18 34.41 -7.07 3.45
CA THR A 18 34.29 -7.62 4.81
C THR A 18 32.96 -8.34 5.00
N CYS A 19 31.84 -7.76 4.56
CA CYS A 19 30.53 -8.40 4.62
C CYS A 19 30.51 -9.70 3.81
N ASN A 20 31.09 -9.69 2.60
CA ASN A 20 31.17 -10.89 1.76
C ASN A 20 32.04 -11.98 2.39
N TYR A 21 33.14 -11.61 3.04
CA TYR A 21 33.97 -12.53 3.81
C TYR A 21 33.17 -13.23 4.92
N TYR A 22 32.43 -12.47 5.75
CA TYR A 22 31.58 -13.06 6.80
C TYR A 22 30.44 -13.92 6.23
N LYS A 23 29.81 -13.50 5.13
CA LYS A 23 28.82 -14.31 4.42
C LYS A 23 29.40 -15.63 3.92
N SER A 24 30.63 -15.63 3.40
CA SER A 24 31.29 -16.86 2.95
C SER A 24 31.55 -17.86 4.09
N MET A 25 31.60 -17.38 5.34
CA MET A 25 31.68 -18.22 6.54
C MET A 25 30.30 -18.65 7.07
N GLY A 26 29.21 -18.34 6.36
CA GLY A 26 27.84 -18.67 6.75
C GLY A 26 27.21 -17.70 7.75
N CYS A 27 27.82 -16.53 8.00
CA CYS A 27 27.21 -15.52 8.85
C CYS A 27 26.14 -14.72 8.10
N LEU A 28 24.99 -14.50 8.74
CA LEU A 28 24.02 -13.49 8.31
C LEU A 28 24.54 -12.08 8.60
N ILE A 29 24.28 -11.15 7.69
CA ILE A 29 24.62 -9.73 7.84
C ILE A 29 23.35 -8.94 8.13
N ALA A 30 23.37 -8.18 9.23
CA ALA A 30 22.32 -7.25 9.60
C ALA A 30 22.84 -5.80 9.51
N ILE A 31 22.03 -4.90 8.97
CA ILE A 31 22.26 -3.45 9.10
C ILE A 31 21.49 -2.96 10.32
N ASP A 32 22.19 -2.24 11.20
CA ASP A 32 21.59 -1.61 12.38
C ASP A 32 21.20 -0.15 12.16
N ASP A 33 20.29 0.36 12.99
CA ASP A 33 19.82 1.75 13.03
C ASP A 33 19.39 2.32 11.65
N PHE A 34 18.71 1.52 10.83
CA PHE A 34 18.21 2.00 9.55
C PHE A 34 17.21 3.15 9.76
N GLY A 35 17.50 4.31 9.13
CA GLY A 35 16.70 5.53 9.24
C GLY A 35 17.21 6.61 10.20
N SER A 36 18.28 6.35 10.96
CA SER A 36 18.88 7.32 11.90
C SER A 36 19.74 8.43 11.24
N GLY A 37 20.01 8.31 9.92
CA GLY A 37 20.67 9.35 9.11
C GLY A 37 21.81 8.85 8.22
N HIS A 38 22.50 7.78 8.62
CA HIS A 38 23.67 7.26 7.90
C HIS A 38 23.36 5.99 7.08
N SER A 39 22.44 5.15 7.57
CA SER A 39 21.95 3.97 6.86
C SER A 39 20.82 4.34 5.88
N ASN A 40 21.05 4.13 4.58
CA ASN A 40 20.11 4.44 3.50
C ASN A 40 19.97 3.26 2.50
N PHE A 41 19.10 3.40 1.49
CA PHE A 41 18.87 2.35 0.49
C PHE A 41 20.10 2.00 -0.37
N GLU A 42 21.05 2.91 -0.54
CA GLU A 42 22.30 2.64 -1.27
C GLU A 42 23.09 1.52 -0.59
N ARG A 43 23.11 1.49 0.76
CA ARG A 43 23.77 0.43 1.53
C ARG A 43 23.08 -0.91 1.40
N ILE A 44 21.75 -0.93 1.34
CA ILE A 44 20.99 -2.15 1.08
C ILE A 44 21.39 -2.73 -0.27
N TRP A 45 21.49 -1.90 -1.31
CA TRP A 45 21.91 -2.36 -2.63
C TRP A 45 23.36 -2.86 -2.68
N ASN A 46 24.26 -2.17 -1.98
CA ASN A 46 25.70 -2.49 -1.99
C ASN A 46 26.04 -3.73 -1.14
N LEU A 47 25.48 -3.82 0.07
CA LEU A 47 25.80 -4.88 1.03
C LEU A 47 24.89 -6.11 0.88
N ARG A 48 23.69 -5.92 0.31
CA ARG A 48 22.62 -6.93 0.19
C ARG A 48 22.39 -7.67 1.50
N PRO A 49 22.13 -6.98 2.62
CA PRO A 49 22.06 -7.60 3.93
C PRO A 49 20.91 -8.61 4.00
N ASP A 50 21.04 -9.57 4.91
CA ASP A 50 19.99 -10.56 5.17
C ASP A 50 18.90 -9.96 6.07
N ILE A 51 19.29 -9.03 6.95
CA ILE A 51 18.41 -8.42 7.95
C ILE A 51 18.62 -6.89 7.97
N VAL A 52 17.53 -6.15 8.13
CA VAL A 52 17.57 -4.70 8.37
C VAL A 52 16.81 -4.41 9.66
N LYS A 53 17.49 -3.78 10.62
CA LYS A 53 16.92 -3.34 11.88
C LYS A 53 16.51 -1.87 11.73
N LEU A 54 15.21 -1.62 11.84
CA LEU A 54 14.63 -0.28 11.77
C LEU A 54 14.81 0.42 13.11
N ASP A 55 15.43 1.60 13.06
CA ASP A 55 15.60 2.44 14.24
C ASP A 55 14.24 2.80 14.85
N ARG A 56 14.22 2.89 16.18
CA ARG A 56 13.02 3.20 16.95
C ARG A 56 12.36 4.50 16.50
N SER A 57 13.13 5.50 16.04
CA SER A 57 12.54 6.77 15.61
C SER A 57 11.58 6.62 14.43
N ILE A 58 11.77 5.63 13.55
CA ILE A 58 10.81 5.33 12.48
C ILE A 58 9.48 4.87 13.08
N LEU A 59 9.52 3.95 14.05
CA LEU A 59 8.32 3.46 14.73
C LEU A 59 7.60 4.61 15.46
N LEU A 60 8.34 5.44 16.20
CA LEU A 60 7.74 6.58 16.92
C LEU A 60 7.09 7.58 15.96
N ARG A 61 7.65 7.77 14.76
CA ARG A 61 7.00 8.59 13.72
C ARG A 61 5.74 7.93 13.17
N ALA A 62 5.73 6.61 13.05
CA ALA A 62 4.58 5.86 12.55
C ALA A 62 3.35 6.04 13.45
N ILE A 63 3.50 6.15 14.77
CA ILE A 63 2.38 6.33 15.72
C ILE A 63 1.56 7.60 15.44
N ASN A 64 2.18 8.65 14.89
CA ASN A 64 1.56 9.98 14.80
C ASN A 64 0.37 10.08 13.83
N SER A 65 0.29 9.22 12.81
CA SER A 65 -0.77 9.31 11.79
C SER A 65 -0.90 8.06 10.94
N ASN A 66 -2.10 7.82 10.38
CA ASN A 66 -2.31 6.76 9.39
C ASN A 66 -1.38 6.88 8.17
N TYR A 67 -0.98 8.11 7.80
CA TYR A 67 -0.02 8.33 6.72
C TYR A 67 1.36 7.78 7.07
N THR A 68 1.88 8.09 8.25
CA THR A 68 3.20 7.63 8.69
C THR A 68 3.22 6.13 8.99
N GLN A 69 2.11 5.54 9.46
CA GLN A 69 1.96 4.08 9.54
C GLN A 69 2.07 3.41 8.16
N LYS A 70 1.35 3.92 7.15
CA LYS A 70 1.45 3.41 5.77
C LYS A 70 2.86 3.54 5.20
N MET A 71 3.58 4.61 5.54
CA MET A 71 4.97 4.78 5.16
C MET A 71 5.87 3.71 5.78
N LEU A 72 5.66 3.35 7.06
CA LEU A 72 6.37 2.24 7.70
C LEU A 72 6.12 0.92 6.96
N THR A 73 4.86 0.56 6.69
CA THR A 73 4.51 -0.64 5.89
C THR A 73 5.18 -0.61 4.51
N GLY A 74 5.21 0.55 3.85
CA GLY A 74 5.89 0.73 2.57
C GLY A 74 7.41 0.53 2.65
N ILE A 75 8.05 1.02 3.71
CA ILE A 75 9.48 0.78 3.97
C ILE A 75 9.73 -0.71 4.14
N VAL A 76 8.96 -1.39 5.00
CA VAL A 76 9.07 -2.85 5.21
C VAL A 76 8.92 -3.60 3.88
N GLN A 77 7.94 -3.23 3.06
CA GLN A 77 7.73 -3.85 1.75
C GLN A 77 8.93 -3.67 0.80
N ILE A 78 9.56 -2.48 0.77
CA ILE A 78 10.75 -2.24 -0.07
C ILE A 78 11.94 -3.09 0.42
N LEU A 79 12.10 -3.24 1.73
CA LEU A 79 13.15 -4.07 2.32
C LEU A 79 12.93 -5.55 1.98
N HIS A 80 11.70 -6.05 2.08
CA HIS A 80 11.32 -7.39 1.63
C HIS A 80 11.60 -7.61 0.14
N GLN A 81 11.25 -6.64 -0.71
CA GLN A 81 11.57 -6.71 -2.16
C GLN A 81 13.07 -6.71 -2.44
N SER A 82 13.88 -6.18 -1.53
CA SER A 82 15.34 -6.21 -1.58
C SER A 82 15.92 -7.53 -1.06
N GLY A 83 15.08 -8.46 -0.60
CA GLY A 83 15.46 -9.76 -0.05
C GLY A 83 15.87 -9.74 1.42
N CYS A 84 15.56 -8.67 2.15
CA CYS A 84 15.91 -8.53 3.56
C CYS A 84 14.73 -8.93 4.46
N LEU A 85 15.01 -9.56 5.59
CA LEU A 85 14.08 -9.61 6.72
C LEU A 85 14.17 -8.31 7.52
N VAL A 86 13.10 -7.93 8.21
CA VAL A 86 12.99 -6.67 8.93
C VAL A 86 12.78 -6.90 10.42
N VAL A 87 13.58 -6.22 11.24
CA VAL A 87 13.40 -6.13 12.69
C VAL A 87 12.95 -4.71 13.02
N ILE A 88 11.89 -4.54 13.79
CA ILE A 88 11.53 -3.24 14.38
C ILE A 88 11.99 -3.21 15.84
N GLU A 89 12.84 -2.24 16.18
CA GLU A 89 13.43 -2.13 17.50
C GLU A 89 12.79 -1.04 18.38
N GLY A 90 13.05 -1.15 19.69
CA GLY A 90 12.64 -0.16 20.67
C GLY A 90 11.14 -0.15 20.98
N ILE A 91 10.46 -1.29 20.88
CA ILE A 91 9.03 -1.41 21.20
C ILE A 91 8.83 -1.42 22.72
N GLU A 92 8.10 -0.44 23.24
CA GLU A 92 7.85 -0.26 24.67
C GLU A 92 6.36 -0.28 25.06
N THR A 93 5.45 -0.14 24.11
CA THR A 93 4.00 -0.12 24.36
C THR A 93 3.26 -1.12 23.48
N GLU A 94 2.06 -1.51 23.90
CA GLU A 94 1.18 -2.37 23.11
C GLU A 94 0.80 -1.74 21.77
N GLU A 95 0.50 -0.44 21.76
CA GLU A 95 0.23 0.32 20.53
C GLU A 95 1.41 0.25 19.54
N GLN A 96 2.64 0.39 20.03
CA GLN A 96 3.85 0.23 19.23
C GLN A 96 3.99 -1.19 18.67
N ALA A 97 3.68 -2.20 19.48
CA ALA A 97 3.73 -3.60 19.08
C ALA A 97 2.68 -3.93 18.00
N LEU A 98 1.46 -3.39 18.12
CA LEU A 98 0.40 -3.53 17.12
C LEU A 98 0.81 -2.89 15.80
N ILE A 99 1.29 -1.64 15.81
CA ILE A 99 1.76 -0.95 14.60
C ILE A 99 2.91 -1.70 13.94
N ALA A 100 3.88 -2.20 14.72
CA ALA A 100 4.98 -2.99 14.21
C ALA A 100 4.50 -4.31 13.58
N THR A 101 3.54 -4.99 14.22
CA THR A 101 2.92 -6.21 13.68
C THR A 101 2.20 -5.93 12.36
N ASP A 102 1.35 -4.90 12.33
CA ASP A 102 0.54 -4.55 11.15
C ASP A 102 1.39 -4.01 10.00
N SER A 103 2.65 -3.60 10.27
CA SER A 103 3.61 -3.22 9.24
C SER A 103 4.17 -4.39 8.43
N ASN A 104 3.85 -5.63 8.81
CA ASN A 104 4.37 -6.87 8.25
C ASN A 104 5.87 -7.08 8.48
N ALA A 105 6.43 -6.51 9.55
CA ALA A 105 7.81 -6.79 9.94
C ALA A 105 7.97 -8.24 10.41
N ASP A 106 9.13 -8.85 10.14
CA ASP A 106 9.38 -10.27 10.43
C ASP A 106 9.70 -10.50 11.91
N PHE A 107 10.34 -9.51 12.54
CA PHE A 107 10.75 -9.57 13.93
C PHE A 107 10.49 -8.24 14.66
N VAL A 108 10.32 -8.35 15.97
CA VAL A 108 10.07 -7.22 16.87
C VAL A 108 10.96 -7.36 18.10
N GLN A 109 11.52 -6.24 18.54
CA GLN A 109 12.41 -6.19 19.70
C GLN A 109 12.10 -4.97 20.56
N GLY A 110 12.00 -5.16 21.87
CA GLY A 110 11.86 -4.06 22.83
C GLY A 110 11.33 -4.49 24.19
N PHE A 111 11.37 -3.55 25.14
CA PHE A 111 11.01 -3.81 26.54
C PHE A 111 9.56 -4.20 26.77
N TYR A 112 8.66 -3.94 25.81
CA TYR A 112 7.30 -4.46 25.85
C TYR A 112 7.27 -6.00 25.89
N PHE A 113 8.18 -6.64 25.14
CA PHE A 113 8.24 -8.10 25.06
C PHE A 113 9.10 -8.69 26.16
N SER A 114 10.34 -8.19 26.30
CA SER A 114 11.24 -8.61 27.35
C SER A 114 12.38 -7.61 27.49
N ARG A 115 12.91 -7.47 28.70
CA ARG A 115 14.13 -6.67 28.96
C ARG A 115 15.37 -7.53 28.71
N PRO A 116 16.55 -6.94 28.46
CA PRO A 116 17.80 -7.68 28.37
C PRO A 116 18.00 -8.55 29.61
N GLN A 117 18.11 -9.86 29.39
CA GLN A 117 18.22 -10.87 30.42
C GLN A 117 19.27 -11.92 30.01
N PRO A 118 19.86 -12.67 30.96
CA PRO A 118 20.78 -13.75 30.64
C PRO A 118 20.11 -14.79 29.74
N ALA A 119 20.87 -15.36 28.79
CA ALA A 119 20.36 -16.35 27.82
C ALA A 119 19.78 -17.63 28.47
N SER A 120 20.11 -17.91 29.72
CA SER A 120 19.55 -19.01 30.50
C SER A 120 18.10 -18.78 30.97
N PHE A 121 17.61 -17.55 30.85
CA PHE A 121 16.25 -17.19 31.24
C PHE A 121 15.27 -17.51 30.10
N ILE A 122 14.34 -18.43 30.36
CA ILE A 122 13.23 -18.73 29.45
C ILE A 122 12.02 -17.97 29.96
N ASP A 123 11.67 -16.88 29.29
CA ASP A 123 10.48 -16.12 29.61
C ASP A 123 9.23 -16.84 29.09
N THR A 124 8.44 -17.40 30.01
CA THR A 124 7.21 -18.13 29.69
C THR A 124 6.05 -17.20 29.31
N GLU A 125 6.15 -15.90 29.59
CA GLU A 125 5.07 -14.93 29.37
C GLU A 125 5.04 -14.38 27.93
N ILE A 126 6.13 -14.54 27.17
CA ILE A 126 6.22 -14.08 25.78
C ILE A 126 5.15 -14.72 24.89
N LYS A 127 4.92 -16.03 25.00
CA LYS A 127 3.93 -16.74 24.16
C LYS A 127 2.50 -16.21 24.36
N PRO A 128 1.97 -16.12 25.60
CA PRO A 128 0.69 -15.48 25.86
C PRO A 128 0.60 -14.04 25.35
N LEU A 129 1.67 -13.25 25.51
CA LEU A 129 1.72 -11.86 25.05
C LEU A 129 1.55 -11.76 23.52
N PHE A 130 2.29 -12.56 22.75
CA PHE A 130 2.12 -12.62 21.30
C PHE A 130 0.71 -13.09 20.91
N ALA A 131 0.15 -14.09 21.59
CA ALA A 131 -1.22 -14.53 21.32
C ALA A 131 -2.25 -13.42 21.56
N HIS A 132 -2.04 -12.60 22.60
CA HIS A 132 -2.87 -11.42 22.87
C HIS A 132 -2.78 -10.39 21.75
N LEU A 133 -1.57 -10.00 21.35
CA LEU A 133 -1.33 -9.07 20.25
C LEU A 133 -1.97 -9.55 18.94
N MET A 134 -1.80 -10.82 18.58
CA MET A 134 -2.41 -11.37 17.36
C MET A 134 -3.93 -11.32 17.43
N THR A 135 -4.53 -11.59 18.59
CA THR A 135 -5.97 -11.51 18.77
C THR A 135 -6.48 -10.08 18.57
N GLN A 136 -5.77 -9.09 19.10
CA GLN A 136 -6.09 -7.67 18.92
C GLN A 136 -5.94 -7.24 17.45
N SER A 137 -4.81 -7.53 16.81
CA SER A 137 -4.56 -7.21 15.39
C SER A 137 -5.64 -7.83 14.48
N ILE A 138 -5.98 -9.11 14.67
CA ILE A 138 -7.07 -9.78 13.92
C ILE A 138 -8.43 -9.09 14.16
N ALA A 139 -8.72 -8.65 15.38
CA ALA A 139 -9.97 -7.96 15.69
C ALA A 139 -10.05 -6.59 15.00
N ILE A 140 -8.96 -5.84 15.00
CA ILE A 140 -8.82 -4.56 14.29
C ILE A 140 -9.01 -4.77 12.78
N GLU A 141 -8.31 -5.73 12.19
CA GLU A 141 -8.42 -6.06 10.77
C GLU A 141 -9.86 -6.46 10.40
N LYS A 142 -10.50 -7.34 11.17
CA LYS A 142 -11.91 -7.73 10.95
C LYS A 142 -12.86 -6.54 11.03
N TYR A 143 -12.66 -5.64 11.99
CA TYR A 143 -13.49 -4.44 12.13
C TYR A 143 -13.37 -3.53 10.90
N HIS A 144 -12.15 -3.28 10.42
CA HIS A 144 -11.92 -2.52 9.19
C HIS A 144 -12.53 -3.21 7.97
N LEU A 145 -12.32 -4.52 7.82
CA LEU A 145 -12.89 -5.31 6.73
C LEU A 145 -14.44 -5.25 6.73
N HIS A 146 -15.08 -5.34 7.88
CA HIS A 146 -16.54 -5.24 7.99
C HIS A 146 -17.07 -3.87 7.58
N GLN A 147 -16.38 -2.79 7.96
CA GLN A 147 -16.73 -1.44 7.51
C GLN A 147 -16.57 -1.30 5.99
N ASP A 148 -15.43 -1.75 5.45
CA ASP A 148 -15.17 -1.72 4.01
C ASP A 148 -16.18 -2.57 3.23
N LEU A 149 -16.60 -3.72 3.77
CA LEU A 149 -17.59 -4.60 3.14
C LEU A 149 -18.96 -3.93 2.96
N HIS A 150 -19.45 -3.16 3.93
CA HIS A 150 -20.75 -2.48 3.81
C HIS A 150 -20.77 -1.41 2.71
N TRP A 151 -19.70 -0.62 2.60
CA TRP A 151 -19.53 0.32 1.50
C TRP A 151 -19.31 -0.43 0.17
N SER A 152 -18.45 -1.46 0.18
CA SER A 152 -18.16 -2.25 -1.01
C SER A 152 -19.43 -2.86 -1.62
N ALA A 153 -20.43 -3.27 -0.83
CA ALA A 153 -21.63 -3.91 -1.34
C ALA A 153 -22.51 -2.96 -2.17
N ILE A 154 -22.78 -1.75 -1.66
CA ILE A 154 -23.59 -0.75 -2.39
C ILE A 154 -22.86 -0.27 -3.63
N TYR A 155 -21.56 0.04 -3.50
CA TYR A 155 -20.73 0.52 -4.61
C TYR A 155 -20.61 -0.56 -5.69
N ARG A 156 -20.34 -1.82 -5.29
CA ARG A 156 -20.29 -2.98 -6.19
C ARG A 156 -21.61 -3.20 -6.90
N LYS A 157 -22.72 -3.23 -6.18
CA LYS A 157 -24.05 -3.42 -6.78
C LYS A 157 -24.35 -2.35 -7.82
N THR A 158 -24.12 -1.08 -7.47
CA THR A 158 -24.39 0.07 -8.35
C THR A 158 -23.49 0.05 -9.59
N PHE A 159 -22.21 -0.24 -9.41
CA PHE A 159 -21.26 -0.37 -10.51
C PHE A 159 -21.58 -1.54 -11.43
N LEU A 160 -21.90 -2.72 -10.90
CA LEU A 160 -22.26 -3.89 -11.71
C LEU A 160 -23.53 -3.64 -12.51
N GLN A 161 -24.54 -2.99 -11.91
CA GLN A 161 -25.76 -2.59 -12.62
C GLN A 161 -25.45 -1.63 -13.77
N ALA A 162 -24.61 -0.62 -13.53
CA ALA A 162 -24.18 0.32 -14.57
C ALA A 162 -23.42 -0.39 -15.71
N ALA A 163 -22.47 -1.29 -15.38
CA ALA A 163 -21.71 -2.06 -16.35
C ALA A 163 -22.63 -2.96 -17.20
N MET A 164 -23.61 -3.64 -16.59
CA MET A 164 -24.59 -4.46 -17.32
C MET A 164 -25.45 -3.63 -18.28
N ILE A 165 -25.88 -2.43 -17.87
CA ILE A 165 -26.68 -1.55 -18.71
C ILE A 165 -25.85 -0.98 -19.88
N ILE A 166 -24.60 -0.59 -19.66
CA ILE A 166 -23.71 -0.15 -20.75
C ILE A 166 -23.42 -1.33 -21.71
N LYS A 167 -23.28 -2.55 -21.17
CA LYS A 167 -23.07 -3.76 -21.95
C LYS A 167 -24.19 -4.02 -22.96
N THR A 168 -25.44 -3.66 -22.66
CA THR A 168 -26.57 -3.78 -23.60
C THR A 168 -26.63 -2.67 -24.65
N GLY A 169 -25.64 -1.77 -24.69
CA GLY A 169 -25.51 -0.71 -25.68
C GLY A 169 -26.04 0.66 -25.21
N GLN A 170 -26.48 0.79 -23.96
CA GLN A 170 -26.89 2.10 -23.45
C GLN A 170 -25.70 3.02 -23.21
N SER A 171 -25.92 4.33 -23.37
CA SER A 171 -24.92 5.36 -23.09
C SER A 171 -24.62 5.44 -21.58
N ILE A 172 -23.37 5.66 -21.21
CA ILE A 172 -22.97 5.94 -19.81
C ILE A 172 -23.79 7.07 -19.18
N LYS A 173 -24.30 8.03 -19.96
CA LYS A 173 -25.19 9.11 -19.50
C LYS A 173 -26.45 8.58 -18.79
N SER A 174 -26.97 7.41 -19.16
CA SER A 174 -28.18 6.85 -18.54
C SER A 174 -27.94 6.24 -17.15
N VAL A 175 -26.69 5.85 -16.84
CA VAL A 175 -26.33 5.15 -15.60
C VAL A 175 -25.47 5.97 -14.65
N ILE A 176 -25.04 7.16 -15.09
CA ILE A 176 -24.07 7.94 -14.34
C ILE A 176 -24.63 8.50 -13.03
N LYS A 177 -25.89 8.95 -13.03
CA LYS A 177 -26.49 9.61 -11.85
C LYS A 177 -26.47 8.72 -10.60
N PRO A 178 -26.85 7.43 -10.63
CA PRO A 178 -26.68 6.52 -9.49
C PRO A 178 -25.22 6.41 -9.00
N LEU A 179 -24.25 6.31 -9.92
CA LEU A 179 -22.83 6.21 -9.56
C LEU A 179 -22.33 7.49 -8.88
N MET A 180 -22.69 8.65 -9.43
CA MET A 180 -22.25 9.96 -8.92
C MET A 180 -22.96 10.36 -7.62
N ASN A 181 -24.07 9.73 -7.28
CA ASN A 181 -24.74 9.90 -5.98
C ASN A 181 -24.05 9.12 -4.85
N LEU A 182 -23.09 8.23 -5.16
CA LEU A 182 -22.30 7.54 -4.14
C LEU A 182 -21.32 8.53 -3.51
N LYS A 183 -21.40 8.67 -2.19
CA LYS A 183 -20.74 9.73 -1.41
C LYS A 183 -19.24 9.92 -1.70
N LYS A 184 -18.50 8.83 -1.95
CA LYS A 184 -17.04 8.85 -2.15
C LYS A 184 -16.62 8.71 -3.61
N VAL A 185 -17.55 8.57 -4.55
CA VAL A 185 -17.20 8.55 -5.96
C VAL A 185 -16.72 9.93 -6.37
N ILE A 186 -15.56 9.95 -7.00
CA ILE A 186 -14.91 11.17 -7.47
C ILE A 186 -15.23 11.35 -8.94
N ARG A 187 -15.04 10.25 -9.68
CA ARG A 187 -14.99 10.26 -11.13
C ARG A 187 -15.46 8.93 -11.70
N CYS A 188 -16.17 9.01 -12.81
CA CYS A 188 -16.53 7.87 -13.64
C CYS A 188 -16.15 8.15 -15.09
N PHE A 189 -15.59 7.16 -15.78
CA PHE A 189 -15.18 7.30 -17.17
C PHE A 189 -15.19 5.94 -17.88
N LEU A 190 -15.18 5.99 -19.21
CA LEU A 190 -15.22 4.82 -20.07
C LEU A 190 -13.95 4.78 -20.91
N VAL A 191 -13.42 3.59 -21.16
CA VAL A 191 -12.17 3.39 -21.91
C VAL A 191 -12.35 2.24 -22.91
N ASP A 192 -11.68 2.28 -24.05
CA ASP A 192 -11.60 1.14 -24.97
C ASP A 192 -10.52 0.12 -24.57
N ASN A 193 -10.39 -0.98 -25.34
CA ASN A 193 -9.38 -2.01 -25.08
C ASN A 193 -7.93 -1.59 -25.38
N GLN A 194 -7.71 -0.43 -26.01
CA GLN A 194 -6.39 0.17 -26.21
C GLN A 194 -6.05 1.19 -25.12
N GLY A 195 -6.94 1.37 -24.15
CA GLY A 195 -6.78 2.31 -23.05
C GLY A 195 -7.18 3.75 -23.40
N GLN A 196 -7.74 4.02 -24.57
CA GLN A 196 -8.18 5.38 -24.93
C GLN A 196 -9.49 5.70 -24.22
N GLN A 197 -9.54 6.86 -23.57
CA GLN A 197 -10.77 7.32 -22.93
C GLN A 197 -11.84 7.68 -23.96
N LEU A 198 -13.04 7.17 -23.75
CA LEU A 198 -14.22 7.42 -24.57
C LEU A 198 -15.05 8.54 -23.94
N GLY A 199 -14.93 9.75 -24.52
CA GLY A 199 -15.63 10.95 -24.03
C GLY A 199 -14.99 11.59 -22.81
N GLU A 200 -15.70 12.53 -22.20
CA GLU A 200 -15.25 13.25 -21.00
C GLU A 200 -15.53 12.44 -19.74
N SER A 201 -14.70 12.63 -18.71
CA SER A 201 -14.96 12.07 -17.40
C SER A 201 -16.15 12.77 -16.73
N TYR A 202 -16.96 12.00 -16.01
CA TYR A 202 -18.02 12.51 -15.16
C TYR A 202 -17.47 12.72 -13.76
N ILE A 203 -17.57 13.92 -13.20
CA ILE A 203 -16.97 14.32 -11.91
C ILE A 203 -18.06 14.88 -10.99
N VAL A 204 -18.06 14.52 -9.70
CA VAL A 204 -19.15 14.86 -8.74
C VAL A 204 -19.17 16.36 -8.43
N ASP A 205 -17.99 16.97 -8.27
CA ASP A 205 -17.87 18.41 -8.02
C ASP A 205 -16.54 18.95 -8.55
N GLN A 206 -16.61 19.73 -9.64
CA GLN A 206 -15.43 20.33 -10.29
C GLN A 206 -14.70 21.36 -9.42
N ARG A 207 -15.30 21.85 -8.32
CA ARG A 207 -14.73 22.90 -7.45
C ARG A 207 -14.23 22.38 -6.10
N LYS A 208 -14.69 21.20 -5.63
CA LYS A 208 -14.22 20.62 -4.35
C LYS A 208 -12.94 19.80 -4.44
N LEU A 209 -12.58 19.33 -5.64
CA LEU A 209 -11.54 18.31 -5.82
C LEU A 209 -10.15 18.90 -6.09
N ASN A 210 -10.08 20.20 -6.38
CA ASN A 210 -8.83 20.90 -6.66
C ASN A 210 -9.05 22.42 -6.58
N PRO A 211 -9.05 23.01 -5.38
CA PRO A 211 -9.30 24.45 -5.22
C PRO A 211 -8.29 25.32 -5.99
N ASP A 212 -7.10 24.81 -6.27
CA ASP A 212 -6.00 25.54 -6.93
C ASP A 212 -5.87 25.24 -8.45
N GLY A 213 -6.68 24.35 -9.00
CA GLY A 213 -6.69 24.01 -10.44
C GLY A 213 -5.46 23.27 -10.97
N GLN A 214 -4.55 22.78 -10.12
CA GLN A 214 -3.34 22.06 -10.55
C GLN A 214 -3.70 20.73 -11.23
N PHE A 215 -3.22 20.48 -12.46
CA PHE A 215 -3.53 19.26 -13.23
C PHE A 215 -4.99 19.11 -13.72
N TYR A 216 -5.78 20.19 -13.75
CA TYR A 216 -7.18 20.18 -14.24
C TYR A 216 -7.36 19.55 -15.64
N GLN A 217 -6.41 19.76 -16.56
CA GLN A 217 -6.45 19.15 -17.90
C GLN A 217 -6.38 17.61 -17.86
N LEU A 218 -5.76 17.02 -16.83
CA LEU A 218 -5.72 15.56 -16.63
C LEU A 218 -7.03 15.01 -16.05
N GLN A 219 -7.84 15.85 -15.37
CA GLN A 219 -9.14 15.45 -14.81
C GLN A 219 -10.19 15.19 -15.90
N LEU A 220 -10.20 16.00 -16.96
CA LEU A 220 -11.15 15.88 -18.07
C LEU A 220 -10.89 14.62 -18.93
N GLY A 221 -9.63 14.17 -18.98
CA GLY A 221 -9.22 12.94 -19.66
C GLY A 221 -9.42 12.93 -21.18
N LYS A 222 -9.63 14.11 -21.81
CA LYS A 222 -9.84 14.22 -23.26
C LYS A 222 -8.56 13.79 -23.98
N ASN A 223 -8.64 12.68 -24.72
CA ASN A 223 -7.50 11.98 -25.37
C ASN A 223 -6.49 11.31 -24.41
N ALA A 224 -6.87 11.04 -23.16
CA ALA A 224 -6.00 10.31 -22.24
C ALA A 224 -5.94 8.81 -22.62
N ASN A 225 -4.73 8.25 -22.60
CA ASN A 225 -4.52 6.81 -22.66
C ASN A 225 -4.18 6.26 -21.27
N TRP A 226 -5.03 5.40 -20.76
CA TRP A 226 -4.95 4.79 -19.43
C TRP A 226 -4.38 3.37 -19.45
N TYR A 227 -3.94 2.84 -20.60
CA TYR A 227 -3.53 1.43 -20.77
C TYR A 227 -2.46 0.99 -19.76
N ARG A 228 -1.55 1.90 -19.36
CA ARG A 228 -0.47 1.58 -18.41
C ARG A 228 -0.96 1.43 -16.97
N LYS A 229 -2.17 1.90 -16.65
CA LYS A 229 -2.72 1.81 -15.30
C LYS A 229 -3.13 0.37 -15.00
N HIS A 230 -2.74 -0.11 -13.81
CA HIS A 230 -2.91 -1.51 -13.43
C HIS A 230 -4.39 -1.93 -13.41
N TYR A 231 -5.30 -1.05 -13.00
CA TYR A 231 -6.75 -1.32 -13.01
C TYR A 231 -7.30 -1.55 -14.43
N ILE A 232 -6.80 -0.84 -15.44
CA ILE A 232 -7.15 -1.10 -16.85
C ILE A 232 -6.64 -2.46 -17.30
N ARG A 233 -5.35 -2.74 -17.08
CA ARG A 233 -4.72 -4.01 -17.51
C ARG A 233 -5.38 -5.22 -16.85
N ASN A 234 -5.75 -5.11 -15.57
CA ASN A 234 -6.41 -6.20 -14.84
C ASN A 234 -7.85 -6.42 -15.31
N ALA A 235 -8.61 -5.33 -15.58
CA ALA A 235 -9.93 -5.46 -16.18
C ALA A 235 -9.90 -6.16 -17.55
N ILE A 236 -8.92 -5.85 -18.41
CA ILE A 236 -8.75 -6.51 -19.73
C ILE A 236 -8.40 -7.99 -19.57
N ARG A 237 -7.54 -8.34 -18.60
CA ARG A 237 -7.13 -9.73 -18.34
C ARG A 237 -8.27 -10.61 -17.85
N GLN A 238 -9.27 -10.03 -17.18
CA GLN A 238 -10.39 -10.73 -16.58
C GLN A 238 -11.73 -10.11 -17.03
N PRO A 239 -12.13 -10.29 -18.30
CA PRO A 239 -13.34 -9.70 -18.82
C PRO A 239 -14.57 -10.23 -18.08
N ASN A 240 -15.59 -9.37 -17.94
CA ASN A 240 -16.81 -9.60 -17.17
C ASN A 240 -16.58 -9.84 -15.66
N GLN A 241 -15.39 -9.56 -15.13
CA GLN A 241 -15.12 -9.54 -13.70
C GLN A 241 -14.81 -8.12 -13.24
N MET A 242 -15.38 -7.75 -12.10
CA MET A 242 -15.05 -6.49 -11.45
C MET A 242 -13.70 -6.60 -10.77
N TYR A 243 -12.81 -5.68 -11.08
CA TYR A 243 -11.54 -5.48 -10.41
C TYR A 243 -11.58 -4.21 -9.55
N ILE A 244 -11.05 -4.30 -8.33
CA ILE A 244 -10.88 -3.17 -7.41
C ILE A 244 -9.38 -3.02 -7.17
N SER A 245 -8.83 -1.83 -7.42
CA SER A 245 -7.40 -1.58 -7.20
C SER A 245 -7.04 -1.53 -5.71
N PRO A 246 -5.77 -1.78 -5.34
CA PRO A 246 -5.25 -1.24 -4.09
C PRO A 246 -5.32 0.30 -4.11
N PRO A 247 -5.31 0.97 -2.94
CA PRO A 247 -5.21 2.42 -2.87
C PRO A 247 -3.96 2.94 -3.59
N TYR A 248 -4.09 4.01 -4.38
CA TYR A 248 -2.97 4.65 -5.08
C TYR A 248 -3.17 6.16 -5.14
N GLN A 249 -2.07 6.91 -5.32
CA GLN A 249 -2.16 8.36 -5.49
C GLN A 249 -2.75 8.69 -6.87
N SER A 250 -3.88 9.39 -6.90
CA SER A 250 -4.49 9.81 -8.16
C SER A 250 -3.63 10.85 -8.87
N ILE A 251 -3.41 10.65 -10.17
CA ILE A 251 -2.72 11.66 -11.02
C ILE A 251 -3.58 12.92 -11.22
N THR A 252 -4.88 12.82 -10.98
CA THR A 252 -5.83 13.91 -11.20
C THR A 252 -5.98 14.84 -9.99
N GLY A 253 -5.16 14.66 -8.96
CA GLY A 253 -5.09 15.55 -7.78
C GLY A 253 -6.00 15.15 -6.61
N ASP A 254 -6.81 14.08 -6.76
CA ASP A 254 -7.88 13.75 -5.81
C ASP A 254 -7.43 12.94 -4.58
N GLY A 255 -6.14 13.00 -4.21
CA GLY A 255 -5.59 12.24 -3.08
C GLY A 255 -5.45 10.74 -3.34
N LEU A 256 -5.43 9.94 -2.26
CA LEU A 256 -5.45 8.48 -2.34
C LEU A 256 -6.82 7.99 -2.83
N CYS A 257 -6.83 7.23 -3.91
CA CYS A 257 -8.05 6.69 -4.49
C CYS A 257 -7.97 5.18 -4.72
N ILE A 258 -9.15 4.57 -4.83
CA ILE A 258 -9.38 3.20 -5.27
C ILE A 258 -10.18 3.28 -6.57
N THR A 259 -9.76 2.53 -7.59
CA THR A 259 -10.49 2.43 -8.86
C THR A 259 -11.17 1.08 -8.96
N THR A 260 -12.49 1.11 -9.14
CA THR A 260 -13.27 -0.06 -9.59
C THR A 260 -13.32 -0.04 -11.11
N SER A 261 -13.02 -1.18 -11.74
CA SER A 261 -12.98 -1.32 -13.20
C SER A 261 -13.53 -2.66 -13.67
N MET A 262 -14.13 -2.70 -14.86
CA MET A 262 -14.62 -3.94 -15.47
C MET A 262 -14.63 -3.80 -16.99
N CYS A 263 -14.02 -4.78 -17.67
CA CYS A 263 -14.04 -4.89 -19.12
C CYS A 263 -15.22 -5.76 -19.57
N PHE A 264 -15.90 -5.37 -20.64
CA PHE A 264 -17.01 -6.13 -21.23
C PHE A 264 -17.17 -5.80 -22.72
N ASP A 265 -17.72 -6.76 -23.48
CA ASP A 265 -17.99 -6.59 -24.90
C ASP A 265 -19.32 -5.84 -25.12
N THR A 266 -19.33 -4.91 -26.07
CA THR A 266 -20.53 -4.21 -26.55
C THR A 266 -20.63 -4.34 -28.07
N GLY A 267 -21.75 -3.91 -28.67
CA GLY A 267 -21.90 -3.87 -30.12
C GLY A 267 -20.86 -3.01 -30.85
N GLU A 268 -20.17 -2.10 -30.14
CA GLU A 268 -19.14 -1.20 -30.66
C GLU A 268 -17.71 -1.66 -30.28
N GLY A 269 -17.57 -2.88 -29.77
CA GLY A 269 -16.30 -3.43 -29.28
C GLY A 269 -16.18 -3.44 -27.75
N GLN A 270 -14.98 -3.76 -27.28
CA GLN A 270 -14.68 -3.86 -25.85
C GLN A 270 -14.62 -2.50 -25.18
N LYS A 271 -15.31 -2.39 -24.06
CA LYS A 271 -15.36 -1.19 -23.22
C LYS A 271 -15.00 -1.54 -21.79
N ILE A 272 -14.41 -0.57 -21.10
CA ILE A 272 -13.98 -0.69 -19.71
C ILE A 272 -14.62 0.47 -18.96
N LEU A 273 -15.56 0.16 -18.08
CA LEU A 273 -16.10 1.16 -17.14
C LEU A 273 -15.11 1.31 -16.00
N CYS A 274 -14.80 2.54 -15.61
CA CYS A 274 -13.96 2.88 -14.47
C CYS A 274 -14.70 3.85 -13.54
N MET A 275 -14.54 3.63 -12.23
CA MET A 275 -15.09 4.46 -11.16
C MET A 275 -14.02 4.67 -10.08
N ASP A 276 -13.58 5.91 -9.92
CA ASP A 276 -12.62 6.30 -8.90
C ASP A 276 -13.35 6.71 -7.62
N ILE A 277 -12.86 6.22 -6.49
CA ILE A 277 -13.45 6.37 -5.16
C ILE A 277 -12.36 6.91 -4.22
N LEU A 278 -12.68 7.88 -3.37
CA LEU A 278 -11.76 8.34 -2.31
C LEU A 278 -11.47 7.20 -1.33
N ALA A 279 -10.18 6.93 -1.08
CA ALA A 279 -9.75 5.88 -0.16
C ALA A 279 -9.77 6.30 1.31
N GLU A 280 -9.93 7.59 1.60
CA GLU A 280 -9.94 8.12 2.98
C GLU A 280 -11.30 7.91 3.67
N HIS A 281 -11.30 7.77 4.99
CA HIS A 281 -12.50 7.58 5.81
C HIS A 281 -13.34 8.85 5.92
#